data_AF-A0A7X9IRZ5-F1
#
_entry.id   AF-A0A7X9IRZ5-F1
#
_cell.length_a   1.000
_cell.length_b   1.000
_cell.length_c   1.000
_cell.angle_alpha   90.00
_cell.angle_beta   90.00
_cell.angle_gamma   90.00
#
_symmetry.space_group_name_H-M   'P 1'
#
loop_
_entity.id
_entity.type
_entity.pdbx_description
1 polymer ?
#
loop_
_entity_poly.entity_id
_entity_poly.type
_entity_poly.pdbx_seq_one_letter_code
_entity_poly.pdbx_strand_id
1 'polypeptide(L)'
;KYLLMRDVIKLDSKNEELIFAKNMVLKSKWVNDIIRLQWEDGSWGQFHSMSQFSQSPITTEQALRRLLILGLDKNDEVIQKALLYMEKYLIGELELRDRVEKKHDWDILTRLFVTTWILKIDPSNDLAKSIAKDWAKIIIHAFSKDEYNHNYYKEAYYEIHRSPKDKYMWRFDNFYIVSILVGMLPSDIESKFLDYLINSKNGIYYVYDKCIKEIPCSFCSKNASRYIDVHNLLCSYSSAKIKLNYFIEWLNNNKSKDGFWDMGQSVKDKIQFPLSNSWRKTINRKIDCTVRILKILSKLNVL
;
A
#
# COMPACT_ATOMS: atom_id res chain seq x y z
N LYS A 1 -12.64 -16.53 1.35
CA LYS A 1 -12.60 -17.32 2.61
C LYS A 1 -11.30 -17.05 3.38
N TYR A 2 -10.12 -17.45 2.87
CA TYR A 2 -8.82 -17.25 3.54
C TYR A 2 -8.63 -15.85 4.16
N LEU A 3 -8.80 -14.78 3.37
CA LEU A 3 -8.63 -13.41 3.86
C LEU A 3 -9.56 -13.03 5.02
N LEU A 4 -10.81 -13.54 5.06
CA LEU A 4 -11.70 -13.29 6.20
C LEU A 4 -11.19 -13.99 7.45
N MET A 5 -10.78 -15.25 7.31
CA MET A 5 -10.27 -16.05 8.42
C MET A 5 -9.00 -15.45 9.01
N ARG A 6 -8.08 -14.97 8.16
CA ARG A 6 -6.82 -14.37 8.57
C ARG A 6 -6.98 -12.94 9.10
N ASP A 7 -7.62 -12.06 8.33
CA ASP A 7 -7.54 -10.61 8.57
C ASP A 7 -8.73 -10.07 9.38
N VAL A 8 -9.84 -10.81 9.44
CA VAL A 8 -11.06 -10.38 10.13
C VAL A 8 -11.31 -11.22 11.37
N ILE A 9 -11.42 -12.54 11.21
CA ILE A 9 -11.65 -13.48 12.33
C ILE A 9 -10.36 -13.70 13.13
N LYS A 10 -9.19 -13.53 12.50
CA LYS A 10 -7.86 -13.69 13.11
C LYS A 10 -7.66 -15.08 13.74
N LEU A 11 -8.03 -16.12 12.98
CA LEU A 11 -7.77 -17.50 13.39
C LEU A 11 -6.26 -17.75 13.56
N ASP A 12 -5.93 -18.63 14.50
CA ASP A 12 -4.55 -19.06 14.73
C ASP A 12 -3.92 -19.63 13.46
N SER A 13 -2.63 -19.36 13.24
CA SER A 13 -1.88 -19.83 12.07
C SER A 13 -1.85 -21.36 11.90
N LYS A 14 -2.04 -22.12 12.98
CA LYS A 14 -2.08 -23.58 13.01
C LYS A 14 -3.48 -24.14 12.74
N ASN A 15 -4.50 -23.28 12.57
CA ASN A 15 -5.85 -23.72 12.27
C ASN A 15 -5.91 -24.44 10.91
N GLU A 16 -6.38 -25.68 10.90
CA GLU A 16 -6.40 -26.54 9.71
C GLU A 16 -7.22 -25.95 8.56
N GLU A 17 -8.38 -25.35 8.84
CA GLU A 17 -9.18 -24.72 7.80
C GLU A 17 -8.48 -23.50 7.19
N LEU A 18 -7.74 -22.73 8.00
CA LEU A 18 -6.99 -21.57 7.52
C LEU A 18 -5.86 -22.03 6.59
N ILE A 19 -5.12 -23.07 6.99
CA ILE A 19 -4.06 -23.69 6.18
C ILE A 19 -4.64 -24.22 4.87
N PHE A 20 -5.76 -24.96 4.93
CA PHE A 20 -6.45 -25.44 3.74
C PHE A 20 -6.87 -24.28 2.82
N ALA A 21 -7.44 -23.21 3.37
CA ALA A 21 -7.86 -22.05 2.61
C ALA A 21 -6.66 -21.32 1.97
N LYS A 22 -5.50 -21.22 2.65
CA LYS A 22 -4.25 -20.68 2.08
C LYS A 22 -3.78 -21.53 0.91
N ASN A 23 -3.77 -22.86 1.05
CA ASN A 23 -3.38 -23.77 -0.04
C ASN A 23 -4.27 -23.61 -1.28
N MET A 24 -5.56 -23.34 -1.08
CA MET A 24 -6.48 -23.03 -2.19
C MET A 24 -6.18 -21.67 -2.86
N VAL A 25 -5.74 -20.66 -2.10
CA VAL A 25 -5.30 -19.37 -2.65
C VAL A 25 -4.05 -19.57 -3.53
N LEU A 26 -3.07 -20.32 -3.04
CA LEU A 26 -1.82 -20.59 -3.78
C LEU A 26 -2.08 -21.32 -5.11
N LYS A 27 -3.10 -22.16 -5.18
CA LYS A 27 -3.52 -22.87 -6.41
C LYS A 27 -4.43 -22.03 -7.31
N SER A 28 -4.81 -20.82 -6.91
CA SER A 28 -5.72 -19.99 -7.69
C SER A 28 -5.09 -19.54 -9.01
N LYS A 29 -5.94 -19.33 -10.03
CA LYS A 29 -5.49 -18.83 -11.33
C LYS A 29 -4.72 -17.52 -11.19
N TRP A 30 -5.22 -16.60 -10.36
CA TRP A 30 -4.62 -15.26 -10.21
C TRP A 30 -3.21 -15.29 -9.64
N VAL A 31 -2.94 -16.20 -8.70
CA VAL A 31 -1.59 -16.38 -8.12
C VAL A 31 -0.68 -17.05 -9.15
N ASN A 32 -1.13 -18.15 -9.74
CA ASN A 32 -0.34 -18.90 -10.73
C ASN A 32 0.03 -18.06 -11.96
N ASP A 33 -0.87 -17.23 -12.47
CA ASP A 33 -0.63 -16.36 -13.62
C ASP A 33 0.52 -15.37 -13.34
N ILE A 34 0.68 -14.90 -12.10
CA ILE A 34 1.74 -13.96 -11.70
C ILE A 34 3.05 -14.72 -11.40
N ILE A 35 2.99 -15.85 -10.71
CA ILE A 35 4.18 -16.65 -10.37
C ILE A 35 4.92 -17.07 -11.65
N ARG A 36 4.21 -17.46 -12.70
CA ARG A 36 4.80 -17.88 -13.99
C ARG A 36 5.60 -16.78 -14.69
N LEU A 37 5.39 -15.53 -14.30
CA LEU A 37 6.07 -14.37 -14.87
C LEU A 37 7.28 -13.93 -14.05
N GLN A 38 7.52 -14.54 -12.87
CA GLN A 38 8.66 -14.20 -12.03
C GLN A 38 9.96 -14.66 -12.69
N TRP A 39 10.96 -13.78 -12.70
CA TRP A 39 12.28 -14.06 -13.24
C TRP A 39 13.15 -14.78 -12.22
N GLU A 40 14.26 -15.37 -12.66
CA GLU A 40 15.20 -16.08 -11.79
C GLU A 40 15.80 -15.18 -10.70
N ASP A 41 15.95 -13.88 -10.99
CA ASP A 41 16.43 -12.88 -10.03
C ASP A 41 15.39 -12.54 -8.94
N GLY A 42 14.17 -13.07 -9.02
CA GLY A 42 13.07 -12.84 -8.07
C GLY A 42 12.16 -11.66 -8.42
N SER A 43 12.48 -10.89 -9.45
CA SER A 43 11.70 -9.74 -9.92
C SER A 43 10.64 -10.13 -10.97
N TRP A 44 9.88 -9.15 -11.44
CA TRP A 44 9.05 -9.24 -12.65
C TRP A 44 9.52 -8.25 -13.72
N GLY A 45 10.83 -7.96 -13.77
CA GLY A 45 11.41 -6.95 -14.64
C GLY A 45 11.51 -5.59 -13.97
N GLN A 46 11.04 -4.53 -14.64
CA GLN A 46 11.10 -3.16 -14.08
C GLN A 46 10.31 -3.07 -12.77
N PHE A 47 10.83 -2.29 -11.84
CA PHE A 47 10.30 -2.22 -10.50
C PHE A 47 9.06 -1.33 -10.43
N HIS A 48 9.17 -0.08 -10.86
CA HIS A 48 8.15 0.94 -10.62
C HIS A 48 6.90 0.73 -11.47
N SER A 49 5.73 0.83 -10.83
CA SER A 49 4.43 0.55 -11.47
C SER A 49 4.06 1.44 -12.65
N MET A 50 4.65 2.64 -12.75
CA MET A 50 4.43 3.57 -13.87
C MET A 50 5.45 3.44 -14.99
N SER A 51 6.36 2.46 -14.93
CA SER A 51 7.36 2.30 -15.99
C SER A 51 6.71 1.88 -17.31
N GLN A 52 6.98 2.65 -18.36
CA GLN A 52 6.33 2.53 -19.68
C GLN A 52 7.06 1.60 -20.65
N PHE A 53 8.28 1.18 -20.31
CA PHE A 53 9.19 0.47 -21.22
C PHE A 53 9.44 -0.99 -20.79
N SER A 54 8.52 -1.55 -19.99
CA SER A 54 8.67 -2.90 -19.49
C SER A 54 8.46 -3.91 -20.62
N GLN A 55 9.46 -4.75 -20.86
CA GLN A 55 9.31 -5.94 -21.69
C GLN A 55 8.46 -7.02 -20.99
N SER A 56 8.28 -6.90 -19.67
CA SER A 56 7.43 -7.77 -18.88
C SER A 56 5.97 -7.28 -18.88
N PRO A 57 4.98 -8.18 -18.94
CA PRO A 57 3.55 -7.83 -18.90
C PRO A 57 3.10 -7.23 -17.55
N ILE A 58 3.94 -7.30 -16.51
CA ILE A 58 3.68 -6.73 -15.19
C ILE A 58 5.01 -6.25 -14.57
N THR A 59 4.98 -5.14 -13.86
CA THR A 59 6.14 -4.66 -13.08
C THR A 59 6.27 -5.40 -11.75
N THR A 60 7.44 -5.38 -11.12
CA THR A 60 7.65 -5.96 -9.79
C THR A 60 6.71 -5.35 -8.75
N GLU A 61 6.51 -4.03 -8.74
CA GLU A 61 5.58 -3.37 -7.84
C GLU A 61 4.12 -3.85 -8.06
N GLN A 62 3.67 -3.97 -9.30
CA GLN A 62 2.31 -4.43 -9.60
C GLN A 62 2.11 -5.90 -9.17
N ALA A 63 3.11 -6.75 -9.40
CA ALA A 63 3.08 -8.15 -8.99
C ALA A 63 3.02 -8.28 -7.46
N LEU A 64 3.91 -7.58 -6.74
CA LEU A 64 3.91 -7.55 -5.28
C LEU A 64 2.59 -7.05 -4.72
N ARG A 65 2.09 -5.91 -5.22
CA ARG A 65 0.79 -5.36 -4.82
C ARG A 65 -0.32 -6.40 -4.95
N ARG A 66 -0.39 -7.06 -6.11
CA ARG A 66 -1.43 -8.02 -6.41
C ARG A 66 -1.32 -9.29 -5.57
N LEU A 67 -0.13 -9.83 -5.38
CA LEU A 67 0.09 -11.03 -4.56
C LEU A 67 -0.27 -10.79 -3.09
N LEU A 68 0.12 -9.64 -2.52
CA LEU A 68 -0.27 -9.28 -1.15
C LEU A 68 -1.79 -9.09 -0.99
N ILE A 69 -2.46 -8.50 -1.98
CA ILE A 69 -3.93 -8.38 -2.01
C ILE A 69 -4.61 -9.76 -2.03
N LEU A 70 -4.07 -10.70 -2.81
CA LEU A 70 -4.56 -12.08 -2.88
C LEU A 70 -4.32 -12.87 -1.59
N GLY A 71 -3.45 -12.39 -0.70
CA GLY A 71 -3.19 -12.98 0.59
C GLY A 71 -1.87 -13.74 0.68
N LEU A 72 -0.93 -13.49 -0.23
CA LEU A 72 0.43 -13.95 -0.05
C LEU A 72 1.15 -13.10 1.01
N ASP A 73 2.17 -13.67 1.62
CA ASP A 73 2.97 -13.10 2.70
C ASP A 73 4.41 -13.62 2.64
N LYS A 74 5.26 -13.17 3.58
CA LYS A 74 6.70 -13.46 3.59
C LYS A 74 7.07 -14.95 3.68
N ASN A 75 6.12 -15.83 4.00
CA ASN A 75 6.37 -17.27 4.06
C ASN A 75 6.17 -17.97 2.71
N ASP A 76 5.63 -17.28 1.71
CA ASP A 76 5.44 -17.83 0.38
C ASP A 76 6.74 -17.68 -0.44
N GLU A 77 7.19 -18.76 -1.08
CA GLU A 77 8.46 -18.82 -1.83
C GLU A 77 8.62 -17.68 -2.85
N VAL A 78 7.56 -17.38 -3.62
CA VAL A 78 7.55 -16.28 -4.60
C VAL A 78 7.83 -14.92 -3.95
N ILE A 79 7.33 -14.70 -2.73
CA ILE A 79 7.55 -13.46 -1.98
C ILE A 79 8.96 -13.44 -1.38
N GLN A 80 9.48 -14.58 -0.92
CA GLN A 80 10.85 -14.68 -0.41
C GLN A 80 11.88 -14.35 -1.48
N LYS A 81 11.70 -14.83 -2.72
CA LYS A 81 12.56 -14.49 -3.85
C LYS A 81 12.55 -12.99 -4.14
N ALA A 82 11.37 -12.37 -4.15
CA ALA A 82 11.24 -10.94 -4.37
C ALA A 82 11.81 -10.10 -3.21
N LEU A 83 11.69 -10.59 -1.97
CA LEU A 83 12.29 -9.96 -0.80
C LEU A 83 13.81 -9.97 -0.90
N LEU A 84 14.41 -11.12 -1.24
CA LEU A 84 15.86 -11.25 -1.45
C LEU A 84 16.36 -10.31 -2.56
N TYR A 85 15.64 -10.23 -3.68
CA TYR A 85 15.92 -9.27 -4.76
C TYR A 85 15.99 -7.83 -4.25
N MET A 86 14.98 -7.42 -3.49
CA MET A 86 14.87 -6.08 -2.94
C MET A 86 15.94 -5.77 -1.88
N GLU A 87 16.30 -6.74 -1.05
CA GLU A 87 17.37 -6.61 -0.06
C GLU A 87 18.73 -6.44 -0.74
N LYS A 88 19.03 -7.27 -1.75
CA LYS A 88 20.25 -7.14 -2.57
C LYS A 88 20.38 -5.77 -3.22
N TYR A 89 19.26 -5.22 -3.70
CA TYR A 89 19.26 -3.85 -4.21
C TYR A 89 19.62 -2.82 -3.12
N LEU A 90 19.01 -2.90 -1.93
CA LEU A 90 19.27 -1.93 -0.87
C LEU A 90 20.72 -1.95 -0.34
N ILE A 91 21.41 -3.09 -0.41
CA ILE A 91 22.83 -3.23 -0.06
C ILE A 91 23.80 -2.97 -1.23
N GLY A 92 23.29 -2.70 -2.44
CA GLY A 92 24.09 -2.37 -3.62
C GLY A 92 24.69 -3.58 -4.36
N GLU A 93 24.18 -4.79 -4.11
CA GLU A 93 24.61 -6.00 -4.84
C GLU A 93 23.96 -6.14 -6.23
N LEU A 94 22.91 -5.34 -6.52
CA LEU A 94 22.30 -5.28 -7.85
C LEU A 94 21.70 -3.91 -8.13
N GLU A 95 21.42 -3.64 -9.41
CA GLU A 95 20.73 -2.44 -9.88
C GLU A 95 19.29 -2.75 -10.32
N LEU A 96 18.38 -1.79 -10.14
CA LEU A 96 17.05 -1.87 -10.73
C LEU A 96 17.11 -1.67 -12.25
N ARG A 97 16.19 -2.32 -12.96
CA ARG A 97 16.08 -2.22 -14.43
C ARG A 97 15.31 -0.98 -14.90
N ASP A 98 14.90 -0.13 -13.96
CA ASP A 98 14.14 1.08 -14.19
C ASP A 98 15.02 2.14 -14.86
N ARG A 99 14.41 2.95 -15.73
CA ARG A 99 15.11 4.05 -16.39
C ARG A 99 15.48 5.11 -15.35
N VAL A 100 16.77 5.45 -15.29
CA VAL A 100 17.28 6.53 -14.44
C VAL A 100 16.66 7.88 -14.83
N GLU A 101 15.95 8.51 -13.88
CA GLU A 101 15.45 9.87 -14.02
C GLU A 101 16.53 10.90 -13.66
N LYS A 102 16.69 11.94 -14.51
CA LYS A 102 17.74 12.96 -14.30
C LYS A 102 17.36 14.05 -13.30
N LYS A 103 16.07 14.38 -13.17
CA LYS A 103 15.58 15.51 -12.36
C LYS A 103 15.57 15.20 -10.86
N HIS A 104 15.23 13.97 -10.51
CA HIS A 104 15.18 13.51 -9.13
C HIS A 104 16.52 12.94 -8.73
N ASP A 105 16.74 12.89 -7.43
CA ASP A 105 17.76 12.02 -6.86
C ASP A 105 17.27 10.58 -6.99
N TRP A 106 17.78 9.90 -8.02
CA TRP A 106 17.28 8.60 -8.43
C TRP A 106 17.52 7.53 -7.37
N ASP A 107 18.68 7.59 -6.69
CA ASP A 107 19.03 6.62 -5.65
C ASP A 107 18.09 6.71 -4.45
N ILE A 108 17.89 7.92 -3.90
CA ILE A 108 16.92 8.15 -2.81
C ILE A 108 15.55 7.61 -3.19
N LEU A 109 15.12 7.91 -4.42
CA LEU A 109 13.79 7.57 -4.89
C LEU A 109 13.58 6.06 -5.01
N THR A 110 14.50 5.38 -5.66
CA THR A 110 14.41 3.93 -5.88
C THR A 110 14.59 3.14 -4.58
N ARG A 111 15.46 3.61 -3.67
CA ARG A 111 15.55 3.09 -2.29
C ARG A 111 14.24 3.26 -1.53
N LEU A 112 13.55 4.40 -1.67
CA LEU A 112 12.23 4.63 -1.07
C LEU A 112 11.17 3.64 -1.61
N PHE A 113 11.14 3.41 -2.93
CA PHE A 113 10.21 2.46 -3.55
C PHE A 113 10.42 1.05 -3.01
N VAL A 114 11.66 0.58 -3.00
CA VAL A 114 12.01 -0.77 -2.55
C VAL A 114 11.75 -0.92 -1.05
N THR A 115 12.17 0.05 -0.23
CA THR A 115 11.91 0.11 1.22
C THR A 115 10.42 -0.03 1.53
N THR A 116 9.57 0.65 0.76
CA THR A 116 8.11 0.58 0.93
C THR A 116 7.60 -0.85 0.82
N TRP A 117 8.05 -1.58 -0.21
CA TRP A 117 7.59 -2.95 -0.43
C TRP A 117 8.19 -3.95 0.54
N ILE A 118 9.46 -3.79 0.92
CA ILE A 118 10.06 -4.59 1.99
C ILE A 118 9.27 -4.43 3.28
N LEU A 119 9.00 -3.21 3.75
CA LEU A 119 8.28 -3.00 5.03
C LEU A 119 6.82 -3.47 4.99
N LYS A 120 6.19 -3.52 3.81
CA LYS A 120 4.86 -4.11 3.65
C LYS A 120 4.85 -5.64 3.76
N ILE A 121 5.99 -6.29 3.46
CA ILE A 121 6.17 -7.75 3.50
C ILE A 121 6.72 -8.17 4.87
N ASP A 122 7.77 -7.49 5.32
CA ASP A 122 8.47 -7.73 6.58
C ASP A 122 8.72 -6.42 7.35
N PRO A 123 7.80 -6.03 8.24
CA PRO A 123 7.94 -4.82 9.07
C PRO A 123 9.14 -4.84 10.05
N SER A 124 9.76 -6.01 10.26
CA SER A 124 10.95 -6.18 11.09
C SER A 124 12.27 -5.96 10.35
N ASN A 125 12.27 -5.79 9.03
CA ASN A 125 13.50 -5.68 8.26
C ASN A 125 14.32 -4.43 8.64
N ASP A 126 15.47 -4.62 9.27
CA ASP A 126 16.27 -3.52 9.83
C ASP A 126 16.83 -2.57 8.78
N LEU A 127 17.23 -3.10 7.61
CA LEU A 127 17.75 -2.30 6.50
C LEU A 127 16.69 -1.31 6.00
N ALA A 128 15.49 -1.79 5.71
CA ALA A 128 14.38 -0.96 5.28
C ALA A 128 13.90 -0.01 6.40
N LYS A 129 13.91 -0.46 7.66
CA LYS A 129 13.59 0.40 8.81
C LYS A 129 14.57 1.56 8.97
N SER A 130 15.85 1.37 8.67
CA SER A 130 16.84 2.46 8.72
C SER A 130 16.47 3.61 7.78
N ILE A 131 16.08 3.29 6.55
CA ILE A 131 15.65 4.26 5.54
C ILE A 131 14.33 4.93 5.96
N ALA A 132 13.39 4.17 6.52
CA ALA A 132 12.14 4.72 7.05
C ALA A 132 12.35 5.68 8.23
N LYS A 133 13.34 5.40 9.10
CA LYS A 133 13.70 6.29 10.21
C LYS A 133 14.26 7.62 9.71
N ASP A 134 15.00 7.64 8.60
CA ASP A 134 15.50 8.88 8.02
C ASP A 134 14.35 9.75 7.49
N TRP A 135 13.39 9.14 6.79
CA TRP A 135 12.15 9.83 6.41
C TRP A 135 11.34 10.30 7.62
N ALA A 136 11.27 9.50 8.69
CA ALA A 136 10.57 9.87 9.91
C ALA A 136 11.20 11.10 10.57
N LYS A 137 12.54 11.20 10.64
CA LYS A 137 13.23 12.40 11.16
C LYS A 137 12.86 13.66 10.37
N ILE A 138 12.79 13.57 9.03
CA ILE A 138 12.38 14.69 8.17
C ILE A 138 10.96 15.15 8.52
N ILE A 139 10.02 14.21 8.65
CA ILE A 139 8.64 14.54 8.99
C ILE A 139 8.49 15.06 10.42
N ILE A 140 9.19 14.47 11.39
CA ILE A 140 9.20 14.96 12.77
C ILE A 140 9.68 16.41 12.81
N HIS A 141 10.74 16.75 12.08
CA HIS A 141 11.23 18.12 12.05
C HIS A 141 10.24 19.08 11.36
N ALA A 142 9.66 18.66 10.23
CA ALA A 142 8.66 19.43 9.49
C ALA A 142 7.38 19.75 10.28
N PHE A 143 7.03 18.89 11.25
CA PHE A 143 5.85 19.01 12.12
C PHE A 143 6.21 19.31 13.58
N SER A 144 7.44 19.78 13.84
CA SER A 144 7.92 20.08 15.20
C SER A 144 7.22 21.27 15.86
N LYS A 145 6.49 22.08 15.08
CA LYS A 145 5.60 23.15 15.53
C LYS A 145 4.15 22.72 15.41
N ASP A 146 3.20 23.62 15.64
CA ASP A 146 1.78 23.25 15.64
C ASP A 146 1.27 22.84 14.26
N GLU A 147 1.83 23.42 13.20
CA GLU A 147 1.48 23.14 11.81
C GLU A 147 2.70 22.72 10.98
N TYR A 148 2.43 22.16 9.79
CA TYR A 148 3.45 21.81 8.81
C TYR A 148 4.28 23.04 8.40
N ASN A 149 5.60 22.93 8.49
CA ASN A 149 6.53 23.95 8.02
C ASN A 149 7.34 23.45 6.81
N HIS A 150 7.15 24.09 5.65
CA HIS A 150 7.85 23.72 4.42
C HIS A 150 9.36 23.94 4.48
N ASN A 151 9.83 25.00 5.15
CA ASN A 151 11.26 25.29 5.26
C ASN A 151 11.95 24.24 6.13
N TYR A 152 11.33 23.81 7.22
CA TYR A 152 11.86 22.74 8.07
C TYR A 152 11.91 21.41 7.32
N TYR A 153 10.86 21.08 6.57
CA TYR A 153 10.90 19.91 5.69
C TYR A 153 12.07 19.96 4.71
N LYS A 154 12.25 21.11 4.04
CA LYS A 154 13.32 21.31 3.06
C LYS A 154 14.71 21.20 3.67
N GLU A 155 14.92 21.85 4.82
CA GLU A 155 16.17 21.80 5.56
C GLU A 155 16.53 20.37 5.95
N ALA A 156 15.64 19.67 6.65
CA ALA A 156 15.86 18.29 7.09
C ALA A 156 16.03 17.32 5.91
N TYR A 157 15.28 17.50 4.80
CA TYR A 157 15.41 16.67 3.61
C TYR A 157 16.84 16.69 3.04
N TYR A 158 17.40 17.89 2.86
CA TYR A 158 18.75 18.03 2.31
C TYR A 158 19.84 17.65 3.31
N GLU A 159 19.65 17.91 4.61
CA GLU A 159 20.59 17.51 5.65
C GLU A 159 20.70 15.99 5.76
N ILE A 160 19.57 15.29 5.86
CA ILE A 160 19.52 13.86 6.12
C ILE A 160 19.91 13.06 4.88
N HIS A 161 19.30 13.38 3.73
CA HIS A 161 19.58 12.61 2.52
C HIS A 161 20.84 13.04 1.79
N ARG A 162 21.41 14.20 2.13
CA ARG A 162 22.57 14.78 1.43
C ARG A 162 22.34 14.91 -0.08
N SER A 163 21.09 15.06 -0.48
CA SER A 163 20.71 15.17 -1.89
C SER A 163 21.27 16.47 -2.48
N PRO A 164 21.76 16.48 -3.73
CA PRO A 164 22.22 17.70 -4.38
C PRO A 164 21.08 18.73 -4.47
N LYS A 165 21.40 20.01 -4.21
CA LYS A 165 20.38 21.09 -4.16
C LYS A 165 19.74 21.39 -5.53
N ASP A 166 20.36 20.96 -6.62
CA ASP A 166 19.83 21.03 -7.99
C ASP A 166 18.83 19.92 -8.31
N LYS A 167 18.75 18.86 -7.47
CA LYS A 167 17.76 17.80 -7.60
C LYS A 167 16.42 18.21 -7.01
N TYR A 168 15.35 17.73 -7.65
CA TYR A 168 14.00 18.00 -7.20
C TYR A 168 13.69 17.26 -5.90
N MET A 169 13.38 18.04 -4.86
CA MET A 169 12.94 17.53 -3.58
C MET A 169 11.57 16.87 -3.69
N TRP A 170 11.47 15.63 -3.25
CA TRP A 170 10.20 14.92 -3.22
C TRP A 170 9.26 15.44 -2.15
N ARG A 171 7.96 15.49 -2.46
CA ARG A 171 6.93 15.77 -1.46
C ARG A 171 6.53 14.49 -0.72
N PHE A 172 6.12 14.61 0.55
CA PHE A 172 5.77 13.47 1.39
C PHE A 172 4.35 12.94 1.24
N ASP A 173 3.45 13.68 0.59
CA ASP A 173 2.06 13.29 0.33
C ASP A 173 1.93 12.32 -0.85
N ASN A 174 2.68 11.22 -0.78
CA ASN A 174 2.65 10.14 -1.77
C ASN A 174 2.58 8.77 -1.08
N PHE A 175 2.13 7.75 -1.84
CA PHE A 175 1.98 6.37 -1.37
C PHE A 175 3.19 5.82 -0.59
N TYR A 176 4.42 6.09 -1.07
CA TYR A 176 5.62 5.47 -0.55
C TYR A 176 5.96 6.01 0.84
N ILE A 177 6.06 7.34 0.98
CA ILE A 177 6.40 7.97 2.26
C ILE A 177 5.29 7.71 3.29
N VAL A 178 4.02 7.86 2.89
CA VAL A 178 2.89 7.56 3.78
C VAL A 178 2.85 6.07 4.18
N SER A 179 3.35 5.15 3.36
CA SER A 179 3.38 3.73 3.73
C SER A 179 4.47 3.40 4.76
N ILE A 180 5.65 4.00 4.66
CA ILE A 180 6.80 3.64 5.51
C ILE A 180 6.78 4.29 6.90
N LEU A 181 5.97 5.34 7.08
CA LEU A 181 5.92 6.10 8.33
C LEU A 181 4.97 5.50 9.40
N VAL A 182 4.23 4.45 9.06
CA VAL A 182 3.34 3.76 9.99
C VAL A 182 4.15 3.23 11.19
N GLY A 183 3.82 3.72 12.40
CA GLY A 183 4.52 3.35 13.64
C GLY A 183 5.93 3.93 13.78
N MET A 184 6.34 4.87 12.92
CA MET A 184 7.65 5.54 12.99
C MET A 184 7.59 6.94 13.61
N LEU A 185 6.39 7.50 13.75
CA LEU A 185 6.17 8.86 14.24
C LEU A 185 5.72 8.85 15.71
N PRO A 186 6.20 9.80 16.54
CA PRO A 186 5.58 10.08 17.83
C PRO A 186 4.08 10.39 17.66
N SER A 187 3.27 10.05 18.67
CA SER A 187 1.80 10.11 18.57
C SER A 187 1.23 11.50 18.24
N ASP A 188 1.85 12.57 18.75
CA ASP A 188 1.44 13.95 18.48
C ASP A 188 1.77 14.35 17.03
N ILE A 189 2.97 14.01 16.57
CA ILE A 189 3.41 14.21 15.18
C ILE A 189 2.57 13.39 14.21
N GLU A 190 2.29 12.13 14.53
CA GLU A 190 1.43 11.26 13.72
C GLU A 190 0.04 11.87 13.54
N SER A 191 -0.54 12.40 14.61
CA SER A 191 -1.85 13.06 14.58
C SER A 191 -1.84 14.28 13.65
N LYS A 192 -0.86 15.18 13.78
CA LYS A 192 -0.70 16.37 12.91
C LYS A 192 -0.47 15.98 11.45
N PHE A 193 0.35 14.96 11.22
CA PHE A 193 0.63 14.43 9.89
C PHE A 193 -0.63 13.89 9.20
N LEU A 194 -1.43 13.10 9.91
CA LEU A 194 -2.72 12.62 9.39
C LEU A 194 -3.70 13.76 9.12
N ASP A 195 -3.79 14.76 10.01
CA ASP A 195 -4.65 15.93 9.77
C ASP A 195 -4.22 16.66 8.50
N TYR A 196 -2.92 16.85 8.28
CA TYR A 196 -2.41 17.46 7.05
C TYR A 196 -2.83 16.65 5.81
N LEU A 197 -2.64 15.33 5.82
CA LEU A 197 -2.99 14.48 4.68
C LEU A 197 -4.50 14.47 4.39
N ILE A 198 -5.33 14.38 5.44
CA ILE A 198 -6.80 14.34 5.30
C ILE A 198 -7.34 15.66 4.74
N ASN A 199 -6.74 16.79 5.14
CA ASN A 199 -7.14 18.13 4.68
C ASN A 199 -6.44 18.58 3.38
N SER A 200 -5.50 17.79 2.84
CA SER A 200 -4.79 18.11 1.61
C SER A 200 -5.73 18.12 0.41
N LYS A 201 -5.76 19.22 -0.35
CA LYS A 201 -6.58 19.35 -1.57
C LYS A 201 -6.14 18.39 -2.69
N ASN A 202 -4.87 17.98 -2.69
CA ASN A 202 -4.29 17.15 -3.75
C ASN A 202 -4.33 15.65 -3.43
N GLY A 203 -4.82 15.28 -2.24
CA GLY A 203 -4.85 13.90 -1.78
C GLY A 203 -3.46 13.31 -1.53
N ILE A 204 -3.29 12.02 -1.86
CA ILE A 204 -2.05 11.26 -1.72
C ILE A 204 -1.69 10.69 -3.09
N TYR A 205 -0.59 11.20 -3.65
CA TYR A 205 -0.11 10.83 -4.97
C TYR A 205 0.14 9.30 -5.08
N TYR A 206 -0.09 8.75 -6.28
CA TYR A 206 -0.18 7.32 -6.61
C TYR A 206 -1.39 6.55 -6.03
N VAL A 207 -2.24 7.19 -5.22
CA VAL A 207 -3.42 6.51 -4.64
C VAL A 207 -4.72 7.24 -4.97
N TYR A 208 -4.80 8.52 -4.59
CA TYR A 208 -6.01 9.32 -4.67
C TYR A 208 -5.64 10.79 -4.86
N ASP A 209 -6.17 11.42 -5.91
CA ASP A 209 -5.78 12.74 -6.42
C ASP A 209 -6.74 13.86 -6.02
N LYS A 210 -7.52 13.65 -4.96
CA LYS A 210 -8.50 14.60 -4.43
C LYS A 210 -8.43 14.69 -2.91
N CYS A 211 -9.08 15.71 -2.37
CA CYS A 211 -9.25 15.87 -0.93
C CYS A 211 -9.91 14.62 -0.32
N ILE A 212 -9.33 14.07 0.74
CA ILE A 212 -9.79 12.82 1.38
C ILE A 212 -11.14 13.03 2.10
N LYS A 213 -11.46 14.28 2.48
CA LYS A 213 -12.78 14.64 3.02
C LYS A 213 -13.88 14.69 1.96
N GLU A 214 -13.55 14.75 0.68
CA GLU A 214 -14.55 14.78 -0.40
C GLU A 214 -15.00 13.36 -0.74
N ILE A 215 -16.20 13.00 -0.30
CA ILE A 215 -16.78 11.68 -0.57
C ILE A 215 -17.09 11.51 -2.07
N PRO A 216 -16.85 10.33 -2.65
CA PRO A 216 -17.24 10.05 -4.04
C PRO A 216 -18.76 10.12 -4.24
N CYS A 217 -19.21 10.72 -5.35
CA CYS A 217 -20.63 10.81 -5.70
C CYS A 217 -21.32 9.45 -5.94
N SER A 218 -20.55 8.39 -6.20
CA SER A 218 -21.07 7.05 -6.44
C SER A 218 -20.11 5.99 -5.89
N PHE A 219 -20.66 5.07 -5.10
CA PHE A 219 -19.94 3.92 -4.55
C PHE A 219 -19.50 2.93 -5.64
N CYS A 220 -20.30 2.79 -6.70
CA CYS A 220 -20.03 1.89 -7.82
C CYS A 220 -19.09 2.49 -8.87
N SER A 221 -17.93 3.00 -8.43
CA SER A 221 -17.01 3.74 -9.29
C SER A 221 -15.54 3.46 -8.98
N LYS A 222 -14.68 3.62 -9.99
CA LYS A 222 -13.21 3.57 -9.80
C LYS A 222 -12.72 4.62 -8.80
N ASN A 223 -13.38 5.79 -8.78
CA ASN A 223 -13.09 6.85 -7.82
C ASN A 223 -13.34 6.39 -6.38
N ALA A 224 -14.48 5.72 -6.12
CA ALA A 224 -14.76 5.11 -4.83
C ALA A 224 -13.77 3.99 -4.47
N SER A 225 -13.32 3.20 -5.45
CA SER A 225 -12.25 2.21 -5.21
C SER A 225 -10.96 2.87 -4.72
N ARG A 226 -10.51 3.94 -5.39
CA ARG A 226 -9.31 4.70 -4.98
C ARG A 226 -9.51 5.40 -3.63
N TYR A 227 -10.71 5.90 -3.38
CA TYR A 227 -11.08 6.47 -2.08
C TYR A 227 -10.94 5.44 -0.95
N ILE A 228 -11.40 4.21 -1.16
CA ILE A 228 -11.19 3.12 -0.21
C ILE A 228 -9.70 2.75 -0.09
N ASP A 229 -8.92 2.83 -1.17
CA ASP A 229 -7.47 2.57 -1.13
C ASP A 229 -6.72 3.56 -0.24
N VAL A 230 -7.03 4.86 -0.34
CA VAL A 230 -6.39 5.87 0.51
C VAL A 230 -6.76 5.67 1.99
N HIS A 231 -8.01 5.32 2.29
CA HIS A 231 -8.41 5.01 3.67
C HIS A 231 -7.79 3.71 4.20
N ASN A 232 -7.62 2.69 3.37
CA ASN A 232 -6.90 1.46 3.76
C ASN A 232 -5.40 1.71 4.01
N LEU A 233 -4.82 2.71 3.34
CA LEU A 233 -3.47 3.16 3.65
C LEU A 233 -3.44 3.84 5.03
N LEU A 234 -4.33 4.81 5.25
CA LEU A 234 -4.37 5.60 6.48
C LEU A 234 -4.80 4.80 7.72
N CYS A 235 -5.65 3.77 7.58
CA CYS A 235 -6.14 2.98 8.72
C CYS A 235 -5.06 2.17 9.45
N SER A 236 -3.83 2.16 8.95
CA SER A 236 -2.69 1.49 9.61
C SER A 236 -2.03 2.37 10.68
N TYR A 237 -2.31 3.68 10.68
CA TYR A 237 -1.83 4.60 11.70
C TYR A 237 -2.66 4.50 12.98
N SER A 238 -2.02 4.69 14.13
CA SER A 238 -2.66 4.51 15.44
C SER A 238 -3.78 5.54 15.68
N SER A 239 -3.58 6.78 15.23
CA SER A 239 -4.52 7.88 15.35
C SER A 239 -5.67 7.85 14.34
N ALA A 240 -5.65 6.91 13.38
CA ALA A 240 -6.65 6.84 12.31
C ALA A 240 -8.07 6.55 12.80
N LYS A 241 -8.22 5.74 13.87
CA LYS A 241 -9.54 5.35 14.40
C LYS A 241 -10.42 6.56 14.72
N ILE A 242 -9.85 7.59 15.33
CA ILE A 242 -10.58 8.80 15.74
C ILE A 242 -10.85 9.70 14.52
N LYS A 243 -9.89 9.78 13.59
CA LYS A 243 -9.94 10.72 12.47
C LYS A 243 -10.80 10.25 11.29
N LEU A 244 -11.04 8.95 11.15
CA LEU A 244 -11.71 8.35 9.98
C LEU A 244 -13.18 7.94 10.23
N ASN A 245 -13.84 8.47 11.26
CA ASN A 245 -15.25 8.14 11.54
C ASN A 245 -16.19 8.46 10.36
N TYR A 246 -15.97 9.58 9.66
CA TYR A 246 -16.76 9.96 8.47
C TYR A 246 -16.70 8.88 7.37
N PHE A 247 -15.55 8.19 7.25
CA PHE A 247 -15.37 7.13 6.27
C PHE A 247 -16.13 5.86 6.66
N ILE A 248 -16.17 5.54 7.96
CA ILE A 248 -16.93 4.41 8.50
C ILE A 248 -18.44 4.62 8.28
N GLU A 249 -18.93 5.83 8.55
CA GLU A 249 -20.31 6.22 8.25
C GLU A 249 -20.63 6.10 6.76
N TRP A 250 -19.74 6.60 5.89
CA TRP A 250 -19.89 6.49 4.45
C TRP A 250 -19.94 5.02 3.98
N LEU A 251 -19.09 4.14 4.53
CA LEU A 251 -19.15 2.71 4.24
C LEU A 251 -20.49 2.12 4.67
N ASN A 252 -20.95 2.38 5.89
CA ASN A 252 -22.21 1.84 6.41
C ASN A 252 -23.42 2.30 5.58
N ASN A 253 -23.45 3.56 5.15
CA ASN A 253 -24.50 4.11 4.28
C ASN A 253 -24.54 3.45 2.89
N ASN A 254 -23.42 2.88 2.44
CA ASN A 254 -23.33 2.16 1.16
C ASN A 254 -23.46 0.64 1.30
N LYS A 255 -23.78 0.13 2.50
CA LYS A 255 -24.06 -1.29 2.73
C LYS A 255 -25.45 -1.63 2.19
N SER A 256 -25.53 -2.69 1.39
CA SER A 256 -26.82 -3.16 0.84
C SER A 256 -27.69 -3.80 1.93
N LYS A 257 -28.99 -3.92 1.67
CA LYS A 257 -29.98 -4.54 2.59
C LYS A 257 -29.63 -5.99 2.97
N ASP A 258 -28.94 -6.70 2.08
CA ASP A 258 -28.46 -8.08 2.31
C ASP A 258 -27.17 -8.12 3.15
N GLY A 259 -26.67 -6.97 3.61
CA GLY A 259 -25.48 -6.85 4.44
C GLY A 259 -24.15 -6.86 3.67
N PHE A 260 -24.17 -6.92 2.33
CA PHE A 260 -22.96 -6.88 1.51
C PHE A 260 -22.68 -5.48 0.98
N TRP A 261 -21.41 -5.25 0.61
CA TRP A 261 -21.02 -4.13 -0.24
C TRP A 261 -20.84 -4.61 -1.67
N ASP A 262 -21.26 -3.79 -2.63
CA ASP A 262 -21.10 -4.06 -4.06
C ASP A 262 -20.62 -2.81 -4.77
N MET A 263 -19.36 -2.80 -5.22
CA MET A 263 -18.77 -1.67 -5.94
C MET A 263 -19.02 -1.72 -7.46
N GLY A 264 -19.80 -2.69 -7.94
CA GLY A 264 -20.12 -2.84 -9.36
C GLY A 264 -18.96 -3.36 -10.22
N GLN A 265 -19.22 -3.64 -11.50
CA GLN A 265 -18.21 -4.24 -12.40
C GLN A 265 -17.10 -3.26 -12.81
N SER A 266 -17.37 -1.95 -12.74
CA SER A 266 -16.48 -0.90 -13.23
C SER A 266 -15.16 -0.80 -12.46
N VAL A 267 -15.12 -1.31 -11.21
CA VAL A 267 -13.93 -1.27 -10.34
C VAL A 267 -12.94 -2.40 -10.58
N LYS A 268 -13.24 -3.32 -11.51
CA LYS A 268 -12.29 -4.37 -11.90
C LYS A 268 -11.05 -3.75 -12.55
N ASP A 269 -9.92 -3.83 -11.86
CA ASP A 269 -8.65 -3.19 -12.22
C ASP A 269 -7.50 -4.19 -12.42
N LYS A 270 -7.74 -5.49 -12.15
CA LYS A 270 -6.75 -6.58 -12.14
C LYS A 270 -5.67 -6.46 -11.05
N ILE A 271 -5.79 -5.47 -10.15
CA ILE A 271 -4.90 -5.26 -9.01
C ILE A 271 -5.66 -5.52 -7.72
N GLN A 272 -6.62 -4.66 -7.36
CA GLN A 272 -7.50 -4.89 -6.22
C GLN A 272 -8.50 -6.00 -6.49
N PHE A 273 -9.07 -6.01 -7.69
CA PHE A 273 -10.16 -6.91 -8.04
C PHE A 273 -9.93 -7.61 -9.38
N PRO A 274 -10.44 -8.85 -9.51
CA PRO A 274 -11.24 -9.61 -8.53
C PRO A 274 -10.38 -10.36 -7.50
N LEU A 275 -10.93 -10.86 -6.40
CA LEU A 275 -10.29 -11.86 -5.54
C LEU A 275 -10.74 -13.27 -5.95
N SER A 276 -12.03 -13.43 -6.24
CA SER A 276 -12.64 -14.64 -6.78
C SER A 276 -12.21 -14.91 -8.22
N ASN A 277 -12.17 -16.18 -8.64
CA ASN A 277 -11.82 -16.57 -10.01
C ASN A 277 -12.77 -15.99 -11.08
N SER A 278 -14.02 -15.68 -10.73
CA SER A 278 -15.00 -15.14 -11.66
C SER A 278 -15.99 -14.19 -11.00
N TRP A 279 -16.16 -13.02 -11.61
CA TRP A 279 -17.19 -12.01 -11.30
C TRP A 279 -18.43 -12.12 -12.20
N ARG A 280 -18.57 -13.19 -13.00
CA ARG A 280 -19.81 -13.44 -13.77
C ARG A 280 -21.02 -13.59 -12.85
N LYS A 281 -20.82 -14.21 -11.69
CA LYS A 281 -21.82 -14.28 -10.63
C LYS A 281 -21.71 -13.04 -9.74
N THR A 282 -22.81 -12.29 -9.62
CA THR A 282 -22.89 -11.08 -8.78
C THR A 282 -22.47 -11.34 -7.32
N ILE A 283 -22.84 -12.49 -6.76
CA ILE A 283 -22.48 -12.84 -5.38
C ILE A 283 -20.96 -12.88 -5.14
N ASN A 284 -20.16 -13.35 -6.11
CA ASN A 284 -18.70 -13.38 -5.96
C ASN A 284 -18.12 -11.96 -5.89
N ARG A 285 -18.66 -11.04 -6.70
CA ARG A 285 -18.27 -9.63 -6.67
C ARG A 285 -18.62 -8.98 -5.34
N LYS A 286 -19.83 -9.21 -4.84
CA LYS A 286 -20.29 -8.77 -3.52
C LYS A 286 -19.38 -9.28 -2.40
N ILE A 287 -19.05 -10.56 -2.42
CA ILE A 287 -18.13 -11.17 -1.46
C ILE A 287 -16.78 -10.48 -1.51
N ASP A 288 -16.17 -10.33 -2.69
CA ASP A 288 -14.84 -9.71 -2.81
C ASP A 288 -14.81 -8.27 -2.29
N CYS A 289 -15.83 -7.46 -2.65
CA CYS A 289 -15.97 -6.09 -2.17
C CYS A 289 -16.15 -6.04 -0.64
N THR A 290 -16.97 -6.94 -0.12
CA THR A 290 -17.24 -7.06 1.33
C THR A 290 -16.01 -7.49 2.10
N VAL A 291 -15.24 -8.46 1.59
CA VAL A 291 -13.97 -8.89 2.21
C VAL A 291 -13.00 -7.72 2.33
N ARG A 292 -12.85 -6.91 1.27
CA ARG A 292 -11.99 -5.73 1.29
C ARG A 292 -12.41 -4.74 2.38
N ILE A 293 -13.71 -4.47 2.50
CA ILE A 293 -14.24 -3.51 3.48
C ILE A 293 -14.15 -4.02 4.91
N LEU A 294 -14.52 -5.28 5.16
CA LEU A 294 -14.40 -5.90 6.48
C LEU A 294 -12.95 -5.91 6.98
N LYS A 295 -11.97 -6.11 6.09
CA LYS A 295 -10.55 -5.99 6.45
C LYS A 295 -10.19 -4.60 6.99
N ILE A 296 -10.75 -3.55 6.41
CA ILE A 296 -10.49 -2.17 6.84
C ILE A 296 -11.20 -1.90 8.18
N LEU A 297 -12.46 -2.32 8.30
CA LEU A 297 -13.22 -2.18 9.55
C LEU A 297 -12.58 -2.96 10.72
N SER A 298 -12.01 -4.14 10.44
CA SER A 298 -11.22 -4.93 11.40
C SER A 298 -10.00 -4.15 11.91
N LYS A 299 -9.26 -3.47 11.02
CA LYS A 299 -8.11 -2.64 11.41
C LYS A 299 -8.51 -1.41 12.24
N LEU A 300 -9.68 -0.84 11.96
CA LEU A 300 -10.22 0.30 12.71
C LEU A 300 -10.87 -0.12 14.04
N ASN A 301 -10.93 -1.42 14.36
CA ASN A 301 -11.56 -1.98 15.56
C ASN A 301 -13.03 -1.53 15.71
N VAL A 302 -13.80 -1.70 14.63
CA VAL A 302 -15.24 -1.35 14.56
C VAL A 302 -16.11 -2.51 14.03
N LEU A 303 -15.59 -3.74 14.11
CA LEU A 303 -16.33 -4.98 13.89
C LEU A 303 -16.67 -5.64 15.22
#